data_AF-A0A251V8A4-F1
#
_entry.id   AF-A0A251V8A4-F1
#
_cell.length_a   1.000
_cell.length_b   1.000
_cell.length_c   1.000
_cell.angle_alpha   90.00
_cell.angle_beta   90.00
_cell.angle_gamma   90.00
#
_symmetry.space_group_name_H-M   'P 1'
#
loop_
_entity.id
_entity.type
_entity.pdbx_description
1 polymer ?
#
loop_
_entity_poly.entity_id
_entity_poly.type
_entity_poly.pdbx_seq_one_letter_code
_entity_poly.pdbx_strand_id
1 'polypeptide(L)'
;MTPDLLLNIHRVHDFVTHVLTLSDGTFMLKGPWFANIDMLLTSDPANMNHMLSKNFHNYPKGPEFLNIFDVLGNGIFNSDHKLWEIHRKTTMSLLKHPEFHTLLKTNIKKKLEKRTSSSP
;
A
#
# COMPACT_ATOMS: atom_id res chain seq x y z
N MET A 1 -2.03 11.50 -17.62
CA MET A 1 -1.93 10.53 -16.50
C MET A 1 -1.44 11.19 -15.21
N THR A 2 -0.26 11.83 -15.16
CA THR A 2 0.20 12.54 -13.95
C THR A 2 -0.66 13.72 -13.50
N PRO A 3 -1.19 14.59 -14.40
CA PRO A 3 -2.13 15.63 -13.99
C PRO A 3 -3.43 15.03 -13.41
N ASP A 4 -3.92 13.95 -14.02
CA ASP A 4 -5.19 13.31 -13.65
C ASP A 4 -5.12 12.68 -12.26
N LEU A 5 -3.99 12.07 -11.90
CA LEU A 5 -3.78 11.49 -10.56
C LEU A 5 -3.80 12.56 -9.48
N LEU A 6 -3.15 13.71 -9.71
CA LEU A 6 -3.11 14.82 -8.75
C LEU A 6 -4.50 15.43 -8.55
N LEU A 7 -5.27 15.62 -9.62
CA LEU A 7 -6.65 16.12 -9.56
C LEU A 7 -7.58 15.16 -8.81
N ASN A 8 -7.30 13.86 -8.88
CA ASN A 8 -8.10 12.81 -8.24
C ASN A 8 -7.53 12.31 -6.91
N ILE A 9 -6.55 13.01 -6.30
CA ILE A 9 -5.91 12.54 -5.07
C ILE A 9 -6.89 12.31 -3.90
N HIS A 10 -7.95 13.12 -3.83
CA HIS A 10 -9.04 13.00 -2.86
C HIS A 10 -9.86 11.70 -3.01
N ARG A 11 -9.77 11.04 -4.17
CA ARG A 11 -10.42 9.77 -4.53
C ARG A 11 -9.44 8.81 -5.19
N VAL A 12 -8.17 8.86 -4.77
CA VAL A 12 -7.06 8.17 -5.44
C VAL A 12 -7.30 6.68 -5.63
N HIS A 13 -7.89 6.02 -4.64
CA HIS A 13 -8.21 4.60 -4.69
C HIS A 13 -9.19 4.25 -5.81
N ASP A 14 -10.29 5.00 -5.92
CA ASP A 14 -11.32 4.76 -6.94
C ASP A 14 -10.79 5.08 -8.33
N PHE A 15 -10.00 6.14 -8.45
CA PHE A 15 -9.34 6.52 -9.69
C PHE A 15 -8.36 5.44 -10.18
N VAL A 16 -7.46 4.97 -9.31
CA VAL A 16 -6.49 3.93 -9.66
C VAL A 16 -7.20 2.62 -10.03
N THR A 17 -8.24 2.26 -9.28
CA THR A 17 -9.07 1.08 -9.58
C THR A 17 -9.68 1.18 -10.97
N HIS A 18 -10.27 2.34 -11.31
CA HIS A 18 -10.86 2.58 -12.63
C HIS A 18 -9.82 2.44 -13.75
N VAL A 19 -8.64 3.04 -13.59
CA VAL A 19 -7.55 2.93 -14.57
C VAL A 19 -7.10 1.47 -14.74
N LEU A 20 -6.95 0.72 -13.66
CA LEU A 20 -6.60 -0.71 -13.72
C LEU A 20 -7.66 -1.53 -14.47
N THR A 21 -8.95 -1.27 -14.22
CA THR A 21 -10.03 -1.99 -14.92
C THR A 21 -10.05 -1.73 -16.42
N LEU A 22 -9.61 -0.54 -16.85
CA LEU A 22 -9.50 -0.19 -18.27
C LEU A 22 -8.22 -0.72 -18.94
N SER A 23 -7.24 -1.15 -18.13
CA SER A 23 -5.91 -1.56 -18.60
C SER A 23 -5.65 -3.06 -18.38
N ASP A 24 -6.71 -3.88 -18.40
CA ASP A 24 -6.64 -5.32 -18.12
C ASP A 24 -5.88 -5.67 -16.82
N GLY A 25 -6.00 -4.81 -15.82
CA GLY A 25 -5.39 -4.96 -14.51
C GLY A 25 -3.90 -4.62 -14.43
N THR A 26 -3.26 -4.07 -15.47
CA THR A 26 -1.86 -3.62 -15.39
C THR A 26 -1.63 -2.33 -16.17
N PHE A 27 -1.08 -1.29 -15.53
CA PHE A 27 -0.78 -0.03 -16.22
C PHE A 27 0.52 0.60 -15.72
N MET A 28 1.16 1.35 -16.61
CA MET A 28 2.39 2.10 -16.31
C MET A 28 2.02 3.54 -15.94
N LEU A 29 2.29 3.93 -14.71
CA LEU A 29 2.24 5.31 -14.26
C LEU A 29 3.55 6.01 -14.67
N LYS A 30 3.46 6.99 -15.57
CA LYS A 30 4.61 7.79 -16.01
C LYS A 30 4.70 9.10 -15.25
N GLY A 31 5.83 9.32 -14.59
CA GLY A 31 6.15 10.53 -13.85
C GLY A 31 6.42 11.75 -14.73
N PRO A 32 6.57 12.97 -14.15
CA PRO A 32 7.24 14.06 -14.83
C PRO A 32 8.65 13.61 -15.28
N TRP A 33 9.05 14.00 -16.48
CA TRP A 33 10.34 13.65 -17.10
C TRP A 33 11.59 13.91 -16.24
N PHE A 34 11.53 14.82 -15.26
CA PHE A 34 12.65 15.16 -14.37
C PHE A 34 12.63 14.41 -13.03
N ALA A 35 11.56 13.68 -12.72
CA ALA A 35 11.33 13.14 -11.38
C ALA A 35 11.63 11.64 -11.24
N ASN A 36 11.81 10.91 -12.35
CA ASN A 36 12.05 9.45 -12.39
C ASN A 36 11.13 8.65 -11.45
N ILE A 37 9.83 8.96 -11.46
CA ILE A 37 8.81 8.32 -10.60
C ILE A 37 7.94 7.33 -11.38
N ASP A 38 8.48 6.71 -12.42
CA ASP A 38 7.76 5.73 -13.22
C ASP A 38 7.46 4.48 -12.37
N MET A 39 6.20 4.05 -12.34
CA MET A 39 5.76 2.88 -11.56
C MET A 39 4.85 1.97 -12.38
N LEU A 40 5.12 0.67 -12.37
CA LEU A 40 4.21 -0.33 -12.90
C LEU A 40 3.22 -0.74 -11.81
N LEU A 41 1.94 -0.52 -12.06
CA LEU A 41 0.85 -0.89 -11.16
C LEU A 41 0.10 -2.08 -11.74
N THR A 42 -0.16 -3.09 -10.91
CA THR A 42 -0.84 -4.31 -11.33
C THR A 42 -1.80 -4.81 -10.25
N SER A 43 -2.99 -5.24 -10.68
CA SER A 43 -3.98 -5.99 -9.90
C SER A 43 -4.12 -7.43 -10.39
N ASP A 44 -3.27 -7.87 -11.32
CA ASP A 44 -3.24 -9.25 -11.78
C ASP A 44 -2.77 -10.19 -10.64
N PRO A 45 -3.56 -11.20 -10.25
CA PRO A 45 -3.20 -12.09 -9.15
C PRO A 45 -1.91 -12.89 -9.36
N ALA A 46 -1.58 -13.26 -10.60
CA ALA A 46 -0.35 -13.97 -10.94
C ALA A 46 0.86 -13.05 -10.77
N ASN A 47 0.78 -11.80 -11.24
CA ASN A 47 1.83 -10.80 -11.04
C ASN A 47 2.03 -10.49 -9.55
N MET A 48 0.94 -10.27 -8.80
CA MET A 48 1.01 -10.04 -7.36
C MET A 48 1.66 -11.21 -6.62
N ASN A 49 1.26 -12.45 -6.93
CA ASN A 49 1.87 -13.64 -6.32
C ASN A 49 3.35 -13.78 -6.70
N HIS A 50 3.72 -13.43 -7.93
CA HIS A 50 5.10 -13.45 -8.38
C HIS A 50 5.94 -12.44 -7.58
N MET A 51 5.51 -11.18 -7.54
CA MET A 51 6.26 -10.09 -6.90
C MET A 51 6.26 -10.16 -5.38
N LEU A 52 5.15 -10.53 -4.74
CA LEU A 52 4.98 -10.43 -3.29
C LEU A 52 5.20 -11.76 -2.56
N SER A 53 5.42 -12.87 -3.27
CA SER A 53 5.59 -14.18 -2.66
C SER A 53 6.67 -15.01 -3.33
N LYS A 54 6.49 -15.41 -4.59
CA LYS A 54 7.39 -16.38 -5.24
C LYS A 54 8.78 -15.83 -5.52
N ASN A 55 8.89 -14.54 -5.86
CA ASN A 55 10.11 -13.94 -6.36
C ASN A 55 10.46 -12.61 -5.68
N PHE A 56 9.99 -12.42 -4.45
CA PHE A 56 10.06 -11.15 -3.72
C PHE A 56 11.47 -10.55 -3.63
N HIS A 57 12.50 -11.38 -3.47
CA HIS A 57 13.88 -10.90 -3.37
C HIS A 57 14.39 -10.18 -4.63
N ASN A 58 13.77 -10.42 -5.79
CA ASN A 58 14.12 -9.81 -7.07
C ASN A 58 13.41 -8.46 -7.32
N TYR A 59 12.59 -8.00 -6.38
CA TYR A 59 11.87 -6.73 -6.46
C TYR A 59 12.23 -5.82 -5.27
N PRO A 60 13.51 -5.39 -5.12
CA PRO A 60 13.86 -4.37 -4.14
C PRO A 60 13.16 -3.05 -4.51
N LYS A 61 12.70 -2.31 -3.49
CA LYS A 61 12.07 -0.99 -3.66
C LYS A 61 13.09 0.04 -4.12
N GLY A 62 14.30 -0.01 -3.56
CA GLY A 62 15.39 0.87 -3.94
C GLY A 62 15.25 2.31 -3.42
N PRO A 63 16.27 3.16 -3.67
CA PRO A 63 16.34 4.51 -3.12
C PRO A 63 15.29 5.46 -3.70
N GLU A 64 14.87 5.28 -4.96
CA GLU A 64 13.83 6.11 -5.58
C GLU A 64 12.49 5.93 -4.87
N PHE A 65 12.10 4.69 -4.57
CA PHE A 65 10.88 4.40 -3.84
C PHE A 65 10.95 4.97 -2.41
N LEU A 66 12.09 4.84 -1.73
CA LEU A 66 12.29 5.43 -0.41
C LEU A 66 12.10 6.95 -0.42
N ASN A 67 12.64 7.64 -1.44
CA ASN A 67 12.48 9.09 -1.56
C ASN A 67 11.02 9.51 -1.79
N ILE A 68 10.28 8.74 -2.59
CA ILE A 68 8.85 9.03 -2.87
C ILE A 68 7.98 8.79 -1.64
N PHE A 69 8.32 7.79 -0.82
CA PHE A 69 7.54 7.37 0.34
C PHE A 69 8.24 7.67 1.67
N ASP A 70 9.10 8.69 1.71
CA ASP A 70 9.92 9.06 2.88
C ASP A 70 9.09 9.28 4.15
N VAL A 71 7.87 9.79 3.99
CA VAL A 71 6.86 10.01 5.03
C VAL A 71 6.50 8.75 5.81
N LEU A 72 6.70 7.56 5.24
CA LEU A 72 6.49 6.27 5.90
C LEU A 72 7.69 5.81 6.74
N GLY A 73 8.78 6.59 6.74
CA GLY A 73 10.02 6.29 7.44
C GLY A 73 10.72 5.04 6.91
N ASN A 74 11.64 4.47 7.69
CA ASN A 74 12.43 3.29 7.28
C ASN A 74 11.80 1.95 7.70
N GLY A 75 10.47 1.92 7.87
CA GLY A 75 9.76 0.76 8.42
C GLY A 75 9.51 -0.36 7.42
N ILE A 76 8.51 -1.20 7.70
CA ILE A 76 8.14 -2.36 6.86
C ILE A 76 7.80 -1.99 5.40
N PHE A 77 7.36 -0.75 5.14
CA PHE A 77 7.00 -0.31 3.79
C PHE A 77 8.20 0.11 2.93
N ASN A 78 9.28 0.60 3.54
CA ASN A 78 10.45 1.14 2.80
C ASN A 78 11.73 0.32 3.00
N SER A 79 11.70 -0.72 3.81
CA SER A 79 12.82 -1.65 3.99
C SER A 79 12.85 -2.72 2.88
N ASP A 80 14.06 -3.18 2.54
CA ASP A 80 14.30 -4.26 1.58
C ASP A 80 14.98 -5.48 2.22
N HIS A 81 14.89 -6.62 1.53
CA HIS A 81 15.56 -7.88 1.86
C HIS A 81 15.42 -8.30 3.34
N LYS A 82 16.54 -8.58 4.01
CA LYS A 82 16.59 -9.08 5.38
C LYS A 82 15.97 -8.11 6.39
N LEU A 83 16.12 -6.80 6.18
CA LEU A 83 15.53 -5.81 7.08
C LEU A 83 14.00 -5.83 6.97
N TRP A 84 13.48 -5.96 5.74
CA TRP A 84 12.05 -6.15 5.52
C TRP A 84 11.52 -7.42 6.19
N GLU A 85 12.25 -8.54 6.07
CA GLU A 85 11.83 -9.80 6.71
C GLU A 85 11.73 -9.67 8.22
N ILE A 86 12.67 -8.96 8.86
CA ILE A 86 12.67 -8.68 10.29
C ILE A 86 11.45 -7.83 10.65
N HIS A 87 11.23 -6.71 9.95
CA HIS A 87 10.06 -5.86 10.19
C HIS A 87 8.75 -6.63 10.00
N ARG A 88 8.64 -7.43 8.93
CA ARG A 88 7.45 -8.24 8.66
C ARG A 88 7.20 -9.27 9.76
N LYS A 89 8.22 -10.00 10.21
CA LYS A 89 8.06 -10.98 11.30
C LYS A 89 7.58 -10.29 12.58
N THR A 90 8.19 -9.18 12.95
CA THR A 90 7.82 -8.40 14.14
C THR A 90 6.41 -7.82 14.04
N THR A 91 6.08 -7.14 12.94
CA THR A 91 4.75 -6.55 12.72
C THR A 91 3.68 -7.64 12.68
N MET A 92 3.90 -8.75 11.97
CA MET A 92 2.92 -9.85 11.94
C MET A 92 2.76 -10.51 13.31
N SER A 93 3.82 -10.62 14.10
CA SER A 93 3.73 -11.13 15.48
C SER A 93 2.86 -10.22 16.35
N LEU A 94 3.05 -8.90 16.25
CA LEU A 94 2.24 -7.92 16.98
C LEU A 94 0.77 -7.97 16.56
N LEU A 95 0.49 -7.99 15.25
CA LEU A 95 -0.88 -8.02 14.73
C LEU A 95 -1.63 -9.31 15.06
N LYS A 96 -0.91 -10.42 15.25
CA LYS A 96 -1.48 -11.71 15.69
C LYS A 96 -1.62 -11.81 17.21
N HIS A 97 -1.14 -10.83 17.97
CA HIS A 97 -1.19 -10.87 19.42
C HIS A 97 -2.65 -10.78 19.91
N PRO A 98 -3.09 -11.64 20.86
CA PRO A 98 -4.47 -11.63 21.35
C PRO A 98 -4.94 -10.28 21.89
N GLU A 99 -4.05 -9.54 22.55
CA GLU A 99 -4.36 -8.20 23.06
C GLU A 99 -4.63 -7.20 21.92
N PHE A 100 -3.87 -7.29 20.82
CA PHE A 100 -4.11 -6.46 19.65
C PHE A 100 -5.52 -6.73 19.09
N HIS A 101 -5.93 -8.00 19.00
CA HIS A 101 -7.28 -8.36 18.56
C HIS A 101 -8.37 -7.84 19.51
N THR A 102 -8.16 -7.91 20.82
CA THR A 102 -9.09 -7.39 21.83
C THR A 102 -9.23 -5.87 21.72
N LEU A 103 -8.11 -5.15 21.59
CA LEU A 103 -8.11 -3.71 21.39
C LEU A 103 -8.78 -3.31 20.08
N LEU A 104 -8.47 -4.02 18.98
CA LEU A 104 -9.07 -3.79 17.68
C LEU A 104 -10.60 -3.95 17.72
N LYS A 105 -11.10 -5.05 18.29
CA LYS A 105 -12.54 -5.30 18.46
C LYS A 105 -13.21 -4.19 19.28
N THR A 106 -12.59 -3.80 20.39
CA THR A 106 -13.10 -2.74 21.27
C THR A 106 -13.19 -1.40 20.53
N ASN A 107 -12.14 -1.02 19.79
CA ASN A 107 -12.10 0.22 19.05
C ASN A 107 -13.10 0.25 17.88
N ILE A 108 -13.25 -0.87 17.16
CA ILE A 108 -14.26 -1.01 16.10
C ILE A 108 -15.66 -0.82 16.70
N LYS A 109 -15.98 -1.52 17.81
CA LYS A 109 -17.27 -1.39 18.50
C LYS A 109 -17.55 0.06 18.91
N LYS A 110 -16.61 0.71 19.61
CA LYS A 110 -16.75 2.12 20.02
C LYS A 110 -16.98 3.06 18.83
N LYS A 111 -16.29 2.84 17.71
CA LYS A 111 -16.43 3.65 16.49
C LYS A 111 -17.79 3.46 15.83
N LEU A 112 -18.33 2.24 15.84
CA LEU A 112 -19.67 1.95 15.33
C LEU A 112 -20.75 2.56 16.21
N GLU A 113 -20.67 2.39 17.53
CA GLU A 113 -21.59 2.98 18.51
C GLU A 113 -21.65 4.50 18.38
N LYS A 114 -20.49 5.16 18.26
CA LYS A 114 -20.42 6.61 18.04
C LYS A 114 -21.14 7.06 16.77
N ARG A 115 -21.06 6.29 15.68
CA ARG A 115 -21.71 6.60 14.39
C ARG A 115 -23.22 6.39 14.44
N THR A 116 -23.68 5.37 15.16
CA THR A 116 -25.11 5.10 15.36
C THR A 116 -25.76 6.10 16.31
N SER A 117 -25.05 6.56 17.35
CA SER A 117 -25.56 7.59 18.28
C SER A 117 -25.48 9.02 17.73
N SER A 118 -24.76 9.24 16.62
CA SER A 118 -24.66 10.54 15.95
C SER A 118 -25.52 10.64 14.68
N SER A 119 -26.35 9.64 14.39
CA SER A 119 -27.34 9.72 13.31
C SER A 119 -28.69 10.13 13.93
N PRO A 120 -29.31 11.24 13.53
CA PRO A 120 -30.64 11.63 13.97
C PRO A 120 -31.72 10.64 13.49
#